data_AF-A0A6A5T949-F1
#
_entry.id   AF-A0A6A5T949-F1
#
_cell.length_a   1.000
_cell.length_b   1.000
_cell.length_c   1.000
_cell.angle_alpha   90.00
_cell.angle_beta   90.00
_cell.angle_gamma   90.00
#
_symmetry.space_group_name_H-M   'P 1'
#
loop_
_entity.id
_entity.type
_entity.pdbx_description
1 polymer ?
#
loop_
_entity_poly.entity_id
_entity_poly.type
_entity_poly.pdbx_seq_one_letter_code
_entity_poly.pdbx_strand_id
1 'polypeptide(L)' 'MRTVIISARYCDEPALGNFLIDTFGYGKAGVKYTRGKYQCFLPRFLRPDELERLTKTIQLEHYREI' A
#
# COMPACT_ATOMS: atom_id res chain seq x y z
N MET A 1 4.16 -12.15 -8.10
CA MET A 1 3.59 -10.84 -7.77
C MET A 1 2.33 -11.07 -6.97
N ARG A 2 2.16 -10.43 -5.82
CA ARG A 2 0.96 -10.55 -4.98
C ARG A 2 0.20 -9.23 -5.02
N THR A 3 -1.12 -9.31 -4.95
CA THR A 3 -1.98 -8.12 -4.98
C THR A 3 -2.52 -7.92 -3.57
N VAL A 4 -2.44 -6.70 -3.07
CA VAL A 4 -2.97 -6.34 -1.76
C VAL A 4 -3.91 -5.18 -1.96
N ILE A 5 -5.10 -5.24 -1.37
CA ILE A 5 -6.08 -4.17 -1.45
C ILE A 5 -5.99 -3.35 -0.16
N ILE A 6 -5.56 -2.11 -0.30
CA ILE A 6 -5.43 -1.13 0.76
C ILE A 6 -6.54 -0.11 0.56
N SER A 7 -7.46 -0.01 1.52
CA SER A 7 -8.48 1.04 1.53
C SER A 7 -7.91 2.22 2.31
N ALA A 8 -7.56 3.28 1.59
CA ALA A 8 -7.05 4.54 2.13
C ALA A 8 -7.72 5.71 1.39
N ARG A 9 -7.62 6.92 1.93
CA ARG A 9 -8.22 8.11 1.29
C ARG A 9 -7.39 8.56 0.10
N TYR A 10 -8.04 9.30 -0.82
CA TYR A 10 -7.40 9.79 -2.03
C TYR A 10 -6.11 10.61 -1.77
N CYS A 11 -6.10 11.34 -0.64
CA CYS A 11 -4.97 12.19 -0.23
C CYS A 11 -3.72 11.38 0.17
N ASP A 12 -3.87 10.09 0.46
CA ASP A 12 -2.79 9.21 0.90
C ASP A 12 -2.05 8.52 -0.26
N GLU A 13 -2.47 8.71 -1.52
CA GLU A 13 -1.77 8.17 -2.70
C GLU A 13 -0.26 8.49 -2.73
N PRO A 14 0.18 9.76 -2.56
CA PRO A 14 1.60 10.08 -2.59
C PRO A 14 2.37 9.47 -1.41
N ALA A 15 1.75 9.41 -0.23
CA ALA A 15 2.36 8.80 0.96
C ALA A 15 2.52 7.28 0.79
N LEU A 16 1.49 6.62 0.25
CA LEU A 16 1.50 5.20 -0.06
C LEU A 16 2.53 4.87 -1.14
N GLY A 17 2.59 5.66 -2.21
CA GLY A 17 3.60 5.51 -3.26
C GLY A 17 5.02 5.64 -2.73
N ASN A 18 5.29 6.69 -1.93
CA ASN A 18 6.61 6.88 -1.30
C ASN A 18 6.97 5.73 -0.37
N PHE A 19 6.06 5.29 0.49
CA PHE A 19 6.28 4.15 1.36
C PHE A 19 6.65 2.89 0.57
N LEU A 20 5.92 2.61 -0.51
CA LEU A 20 6.16 1.42 -1.33
C LEU A 20 7.51 1.48 -2.07
N ILE A 21 7.91 2.67 -2.52
CA ILE A 21 9.24 2.90 -3.11
C ILE A 21 10.34 2.72 -2.06
N ASP A 22 10.14 3.19 -0.83
CA ASP A 22 11.09 3.03 0.28
C ASP A 22 11.23 1.56 0.70
N THR A 23 10.12 0.85 0.90
CA THR A 23 10.10 -0.54 1.37
C THR A 23 10.56 -1.55 0.32
N PHE A 24 10.22 -1.35 -0.95
CA PHE A 24 10.45 -2.35 -2.02
C PHE A 24 11.42 -1.88 -3.10
N GLY A 25 11.70 -0.59 -3.21
CA GLY A 25 12.48 0.01 -4.28
C GLY A 25 11.62 0.50 -5.45
N TYR A 26 12.14 1.51 -6.16
CA TYR A 26 11.49 2.11 -7.31
C TYR A 26 11.18 1.07 -8.40
N GLY A 27 9.92 1.05 -8.88
CA GLY A 27 9.45 0.11 -9.91
C GLY A 27 9.22 -1.32 -9.46
N LYS A 28 9.40 -1.63 -8.17
CA LYS A 28 9.13 -2.97 -7.61
C LYS A 28 7.73 -3.14 -7.05
N ALA A 29 7.08 -2.03 -6.71
CA ALA A 29 5.70 -1.98 -6.24
C ALA A 29 4.87 -1.04 -7.12
N GLY A 30 3.60 -1.39 -7.33
CA GLY A 30 2.66 -0.58 -8.11
C GLY A 30 1.43 -0.23 -7.30
N VAL A 31 0.94 0.99 -7.43
CA VAL A 31 -0.33 1.44 -6.85
C VAL A 31 -1.33 1.68 -7.97
N LYS A 32 -2.54 1.17 -7.80
CA LYS A 32 -3.66 1.38 -8.71
C LYS A 32 -4.90 1.73 -7.91
N TYR A 33 -5.39 2.96 -8.04
CA TYR A 33 -6.67 3.32 -7.46
C TYR A 33 -7.81 2.76 -8.32
N THR A 34 -8.70 1.97 -7.72
CA THR A 34 -9.87 1.41 -8.38
C THR A 34 -11.07 1.43 -7.45
N ARG A 35 -12.20 2.01 -7.90
CA ARG A 35 -13.48 2.03 -7.16
C ARG A 35 -13.37 2.46 -5.69
N GLY A 36 -12.59 3.49 -5.38
CA GLY A 36 -12.45 3.97 -4.00
C GLY A 36 -11.40 3.25 -3.16
N LYS A 37 -10.60 2.36 -3.74
CA LYS A 37 -9.60 1.54 -3.02
C LYS A 37 -8.27 1.52 -3.77
N TYR A 38 -7.17 1.41 -3.05
CA TYR A 38 -5.84 1.24 -3.62
C TYR A 38 -5.51 -0.24 -3.77
N GLN A 39 -5.43 -0.72 -5.00
CA GLN A 39 -4.80 -1.98 -5.33
C GLN A 39 -3.29 -1.78 -5.38
N CYS A 40 -2.58 -2.37 -4.43
CA CYS A 40 -1.13 -2.39 -4.37
C CYS A 40 -0.61 -3.72 -4.92
N PHE A 41 0.26 -3.66 -5.92
CA PHE A 41 0.97 -4.82 -6.46
C PHE A 41 2.34 -4.88 -5.80
N LEU A 42 2.54 -5.89 -4.95
CA LEU A 42 3.76 -6.03 -4.16
C LEU A 42 4.54 -7.29 -4.58
N PRO A 43 5.89 -7.24 -4.54
CA PRO A 43 6.71 -8.41 -4.84
C PRO A 43 6.69 -9.43 -3.69
N ARG A 44 6.51 -8.98 -2.45
CA ARG A 44 6.36 -9.79 -1.22
C ARG A 44 5.25 -9.19 -0.34
N PHE A 45 4.68 -9.98 0.57
CA PHE A 45 3.73 -9.46 1.56
C PHE A 45 4.39 -8.42 2.49
N LEU A 46 3.59 -7.46 2.95
CA LEU A 46 3.99 -6.54 4.00
C LEU A 46 4.22 -7.34 5.29
N ARG A 47 5.31 -7.06 5.98
CA ARG A 47 5.54 -7.58 7.33
C ARG A 47 4.62 -6.85 8.30
N PRO A 48 4.27 -7.43 9.46
CA PRO A 48 3.47 -6.75 10.47
C PRO A 48 4.06 -5.40 10.87
N ASP A 49 5.38 -5.29 10.97
CA ASP A 49 6.11 -4.04 11.28
C ASP A 49 5.87 -2.94 10.22
N GLU A 50 5.91 -3.33 8.94
CA GLU A 50 5.66 -2.45 7.80
C GLU A 50 4.18 -2.06 7.69
N LEU A 51 3.28 -2.94 8.11
CA LEU A 51 1.85 -2.71 8.14
C LEU A 51 1.46 -1.74 9.28
N GLU A 52 2.12 -1.82 10.43
CA GLU A 52 1.99 -0.82 11.50
C GLU A 52 2.52 0.55 11.07
N ARG A 53 3.66 0.59 10.38
CA ARG A 53 4.18 1.84 9.80
C ARG A 53 3.24 2.42 8.75
N LEU A 54 2.66 1.58 7.90
CA LEU A 54 1.65 2.00 6.94
C LEU A 54 0.44 2.58 7.69
N THR A 55 -0.07 1.86 8.69
CA THR A 55 -1.24 2.27 9.50
C THR A 55 -1.01 3.59 10.24
N LYS A 56 0.23 3.89 10.61
CA LYS A 56 0.61 5.19 11.18
C LYS A 56 0.76 6.30 10.14
N THR A 57 1.20 5.95 8.93
CA THR A 57 1.51 6.92 7.86
C THR A 57 0.26 7.32 7.10
N ILE A 58 -0.65 6.36 6.87
CA ILE A 58 -1.93 6.58 6.19
C ILE A 58 -3.05 6.18 7.13
N GLN A 59 -4.18 6.90 7.14
CA GLN A 59 -5.39 6.44 7.84
C GLN A 59 -5.95 5.23 7.09
N LEU A 60 -5.39 4.07 7.40
CA LEU A 60 -5.68 2.79 6.79
C LEU A 60 -7.06 2.34 7.29
N GLU A 61 -8.11 2.70 6.55
CA GLU A 61 -9.48 2.34 6.92
C GLU A 61 -9.73 0.83 6.76
N HIS A 62 -9.04 0.14 5.83
CA HIS A 62 -9.12 -1.32 5.71
C HIS A 62 -7.93 -1.92 4.93
N TYR A 63 -7.21 -2.87 5.54
CA TYR A 63 -6.21 -3.72 4.87
C TYR A 63 -6.84 -5.07 4.49
N ARG A 64 -6.79 -5.47 3.21
CA ARG A 64 -7.30 -6.77 2.76
C ARG A 64 -6.31 -7.44 1.80
N GLU A 65 -5.84 -8.61 2.19
CA GLU A 65 -4.99 -9.49 1.38
C GLU A 65 -5.90 -10.35 0.48
N ILE A 66 -5.54 -10.48 -0.81
CA ILE A 66 -6.22 -11.34 -1.80
C ILE A 66 -5.24 -12.27 -2.50
#